data_AF-A0A7V9JN47-F1
#
_entry.id   AF-A0A7V9JN47-F1
#
_cell.length_a   1.000
_cell.length_b   1.000
_cell.length_c   1.000
_cell.angle_alpha   90.00
_cell.angle_beta   90.00
_cell.angle_gamma   90.00
#
_symmetry.space_group_name_H-M   'P 1'
#
loop_
_entity.id
_entity.type
_entity.pdbx_description
1 polymer ?
#
loop_
_entity_poly.entity_id
_entity_poly.type
_entity_poly.pdbx_seq_one_letter_code
_entity_poly.pdbx_strand_id
1 'polypeptide(L)'
;MPPSRRGRGVTVGRAGNWAAAVLALGLALTGCGGSTDVAPKPPAAPPGSDPVAWAGAFCGGLGEVIGGVSAMVKAQPSPQGQKDGLLEFSDIAQRAFASTAQKLQQLGPPRITDGKQVQDTAVGFFSNASQTVGIQRTKLAGLDANDPDFVNKASHLAGPDLGAASTQMHQLTSNKELAPAFRTAPQCQQLSSATAGPR
;
A
#
# COMPACT_ATOMS: atom_id res chain seq x y z
N MET A 1 31.59 35.17 -50.20
CA MET A 1 31.36 34.26 -51.34
C MET A 1 30.37 33.18 -50.91
N PRO A 2 29.27 32.95 -51.65
CA PRO A 2 28.18 32.00 -51.38
C PRO A 2 28.51 30.61 -52.03
N PRO A 3 27.68 29.53 -52.07
CA PRO A 3 26.21 29.44 -52.32
C PRO A 3 25.42 28.69 -51.20
N SER A 4 24.11 28.82 -50.93
CA SER A 4 22.87 29.04 -51.71
C SER A 4 22.48 27.95 -52.73
N ARG A 5 21.55 27.06 -52.33
CA ARG A 5 20.45 26.47 -53.14
C ARG A 5 19.43 25.84 -52.16
N ARG A 6 18.25 26.43 -51.92
CA ARG A 6 16.97 26.44 -52.70
C ARG A 6 16.25 25.09 -52.79
N GLY A 7 15.01 25.07 -52.29
CA GLY A 7 13.90 24.22 -52.75
C GLY A 7 13.01 23.74 -51.61
N ARG A 8 11.85 24.39 -51.35
CA ARG A 8 10.48 23.98 -51.79
C ARG A 8 10.05 22.63 -51.19
N GLY A 9 8.93 22.49 -50.48
CA GLY A 9 7.82 23.40 -50.29
C GLY A 9 6.80 22.83 -49.31
N VAL A 10 5.83 23.68 -48.97
CA VAL A 10 4.63 23.41 -48.18
C VAL A 10 3.70 22.47 -48.94
N THR A 11 3.11 21.49 -48.25
CA THR A 11 1.74 21.04 -48.55
C THR A 11 0.97 20.76 -47.26
N VAL A 12 0.07 21.70 -46.96
CA VAL A 12 -1.19 21.45 -46.26
C VAL A 12 -2.10 20.66 -47.21
N GLY A 13 -2.74 19.61 -46.72
CA GLY A 13 -3.85 18.94 -47.39
C GLY A 13 -4.62 18.15 -46.33
N ARG A 14 -5.75 18.61 -45.81
CA ARG A 14 -7.08 18.93 -46.37
C ARG A 14 -8.06 17.81 -45.99
N ALA A 15 -9.13 18.27 -45.36
CA ALA A 15 -10.32 17.56 -44.95
C ALA A 15 -10.94 16.66 -46.04
N GLY A 16 -11.67 15.65 -45.59
CA GLY A 16 -12.59 14.87 -46.39
C GLY A 16 -13.59 14.11 -45.53
N ASN A 17 -14.79 14.68 -45.42
CA ASN A 17 -16.08 14.02 -45.09
C ASN A 17 -16.21 12.68 -45.87
N TRP A 18 -17.04 11.70 -45.48
CA TRP A 18 -18.49 11.72 -45.65
C TRP A 18 -19.16 10.49 -45.01
N ALA A 19 -20.42 10.70 -44.65
CA ALA A 19 -21.35 9.79 -44.00
C ALA A 19 -21.82 8.61 -44.86
N ALA A 20 -22.35 7.58 -44.20
CA ALA A 20 -23.51 6.82 -44.68
C ALA A 20 -24.26 6.17 -43.51
N ALA A 21 -25.48 6.62 -43.28
CA ALA A 21 -26.48 5.93 -42.48
C ALA A 21 -27.18 4.86 -43.34
N VAL A 22 -27.47 3.70 -42.77
CA VAL A 22 -28.50 2.78 -43.29
C VAL A 22 -29.38 2.33 -42.13
N LEU A 23 -30.61 2.83 -42.15
CA LEU A 23 -31.77 2.32 -41.44
C LEU A 23 -32.13 0.93 -41.99
N ALA A 24 -32.34 -0.04 -41.11
CA ALA A 24 -33.12 -1.23 -41.43
C ALA A 24 -34.13 -1.48 -40.30
N LEU A 25 -35.38 -1.10 -40.57
CA LEU A 25 -36.55 -1.55 -39.84
C LEU A 25 -36.74 -3.05 -40.10
N GLY A 26 -36.56 -3.87 -39.06
CA GLY A 26 -36.92 -5.29 -39.06
C GLY A 26 -38.32 -5.47 -38.45
N LEU A 27 -39.24 -5.93 -39.28
CA LEU A 27 -40.64 -6.22 -38.97
C LEU A 27 -40.80 -7.27 -37.86
N ALA A 28 -41.77 -7.02 -36.98
CA ALA A 28 -42.22 -7.94 -35.94
C ALA A 28 -42.80 -9.24 -36.55
N LEU A 29 -42.21 -10.37 -36.17
CA LEU A 29 -42.79 -11.69 -36.31
C LEU A 29 -43.22 -12.17 -34.92
N THR A 30 -44.50 -12.50 -34.83
CA THR A 30 -45.18 -13.15 -33.70
C THR A 30 -44.52 -14.47 -33.33
N GLY A 31 -44.13 -14.62 -32.07
CA GLY A 31 -43.66 -15.87 -31.49
C GLY A 31 -43.97 -15.90 -29.98
N CYS A 32 -45.04 -16.60 -29.63
CA CYS A 32 -45.42 -16.95 -28.27
C CYS A 32 -44.54 -18.11 -27.79
N GLY A 33 -44.06 -18.05 -26.55
CA GLY A 33 -43.40 -19.18 -25.88
C GLY A 33 -41.93 -18.91 -25.55
N GLY A 34 -41.68 -18.59 -24.29
CA GLY A 34 -40.34 -18.45 -23.75
C GLY A 34 -40.37 -17.73 -22.43
N SER A 35 -40.80 -18.41 -21.37
CA SER A 35 -40.40 -18.05 -20.01
C SER A 35 -38.88 -18.08 -19.97
N THR A 36 -38.28 -16.91 -20.18
CA THR A 36 -36.87 -16.73 -19.90
C THR A 36 -36.79 -16.64 -18.38
N ASP A 37 -36.50 -17.77 -17.75
CA ASP A 37 -35.90 -17.81 -16.43
C ASP A 37 -34.61 -17.00 -16.50
N VAL A 38 -34.72 -15.70 -16.28
CA VAL A 38 -33.59 -14.82 -16.06
C VAL A 38 -33.00 -15.26 -14.73
N ALA A 39 -31.97 -16.11 -14.80
CA ALA A 39 -31.17 -16.46 -13.65
C ALA A 39 -30.83 -15.17 -12.87
N PRO A 40 -31.03 -15.12 -11.54
CA PRO A 40 -30.73 -13.94 -10.76
C PRO A 40 -29.31 -13.46 -11.08
N LYS A 41 -29.19 -12.22 -11.55
CA LYS A 41 -27.88 -11.59 -11.78
C LYS A 41 -27.09 -11.73 -10.46
N PRO A 42 -25.86 -12.29 -10.48
CA PRO A 42 -25.04 -12.35 -9.28
C PRO A 42 -24.94 -10.96 -8.65
N PRO A 43 -24.94 -10.85 -7.31
CA PRO A 43 -24.73 -9.58 -6.64
C PRO A 43 -23.51 -8.88 -7.24
N ALA A 44 -23.66 -7.60 -7.57
CA ALA A 44 -22.52 -6.82 -8.04
C ALA A 44 -21.45 -6.83 -6.93
N ALA A 45 -20.20 -7.11 -7.31
CA ALA A 45 -19.09 -7.03 -6.37
C ALA A 45 -19.04 -5.61 -5.77
N PRO A 46 -18.70 -5.46 -4.48
CA PRO A 46 -18.58 -4.14 -3.86
C PRO A 46 -17.65 -3.22 -4.67
N PRO A 47 -17.92 -1.92 -4.78
CA PRO A 47 -16.95 -1.00 -5.35
C PRO A 47 -15.69 -0.95 -4.46
N GLY A 48 -14.51 -0.81 -5.07
CA GLY A 48 -13.25 -0.78 -4.31
C GLY A 48 -12.03 -1.25 -5.10
N SER A 49 -10.86 -1.13 -4.47
CA SER A 49 -9.58 -1.59 -4.98
C SER A 49 -9.50 -3.12 -5.04
N ASP A 50 -8.62 -3.62 -5.88
CA ASP A 50 -8.28 -5.05 -5.91
C ASP A 50 -7.77 -5.50 -4.52
N PRO A 51 -8.36 -6.53 -3.90
CA PRO A 51 -7.96 -6.99 -2.58
C PRO A 51 -6.49 -7.43 -2.49
N VAL A 52 -5.94 -8.04 -3.55
CA VAL A 52 -4.54 -8.52 -3.57
C VAL A 52 -3.57 -7.34 -3.61
N ALA A 53 -3.83 -6.35 -4.46
CA ALA A 53 -3.04 -5.11 -4.49
C ALA A 53 -3.12 -4.34 -3.16
N TRP A 54 -4.29 -4.31 -2.53
CA TRP A 54 -4.50 -3.69 -1.22
C TRP A 54 -3.69 -4.40 -0.13
N ALA A 55 -3.79 -5.74 -0.05
CA ALA A 55 -3.01 -6.55 0.90
C ALA A 55 -1.50 -6.41 0.63
N GLY A 56 -1.08 -6.33 -0.63
CA GLY A 56 0.30 -6.09 -1.02
C GLY A 56 0.84 -4.74 -0.53
N ALA A 57 0.03 -3.67 -0.59
CA ALA A 57 0.40 -2.37 -0.03
C ALA A 57 0.55 -2.44 1.50
N PHE A 58 -0.38 -3.11 2.19
CA PHE A 58 -0.31 -3.33 3.63
C PHE A 58 0.99 -4.06 4.03
N CYS A 59 1.27 -5.21 3.42
CA CYS A 59 2.44 -6.01 3.75
C CYS A 59 3.75 -5.36 3.31
N GLY A 60 3.74 -4.60 2.22
CA GLY A 60 4.91 -3.84 1.75
C GLY A 60 5.39 -2.84 2.80
N GLY A 61 4.46 -2.12 3.43
CA GLY A 61 4.77 -1.21 4.53
C GLY A 61 5.47 -1.87 5.71
N LEU A 62 4.96 -3.04 6.12
CA LEU A 62 5.59 -3.83 7.18
C LEU A 62 6.95 -4.38 6.76
N GLY A 63 7.11 -4.78 5.50
CA GLY A 63 8.38 -5.23 4.94
C GLY A 63 9.45 -4.16 4.96
N GLU A 64 9.10 -2.91 4.64
CA GLU A 64 10.02 -1.76 4.72
C GLU A 64 10.53 -1.53 6.15
N VAL A 65 9.65 -1.65 7.15
CA VAL A 65 10.03 -1.54 8.57
C VAL A 65 11.02 -2.65 8.96
N ILE A 66 10.74 -3.90 8.58
CA ILE A 66 11.66 -5.03 8.84
C ILE A 66 13.00 -4.81 8.13
N GLY A 67 13.00 -4.31 6.88
CA GLY A 67 14.23 -3.97 6.17
C GLY A 67 15.08 -2.92 6.89
N GLY A 68 14.43 -2.00 7.60
CA GLY A 68 15.07 -0.99 8.43
C GLY A 68 15.90 -1.55 9.59
N VAL A 69 15.61 -2.77 10.07
CA VAL A 69 16.37 -3.43 11.17
C VAL A 69 17.86 -3.54 10.83
N SER A 70 18.21 -3.63 9.54
CA SER A 70 19.60 -3.67 9.10
C SER A 70 20.42 -2.43 9.49
N ALA A 71 19.79 -1.28 9.72
CA ALA A 71 20.47 -0.08 10.24
C ALA A 71 21.04 -0.32 11.64
N MET A 72 20.30 -1.01 12.51
CA MET A 72 20.77 -1.38 13.85
C MET A 72 21.90 -2.41 13.79
N VAL A 73 21.83 -3.39 12.88
CA VAL A 73 22.86 -4.42 12.72
C VAL A 73 24.19 -3.82 12.21
N LYS A 74 24.11 -2.79 11.36
CA LYS A 74 25.27 -2.11 10.79
C LYS A 74 25.84 -1.01 11.70
N ALA A 75 25.17 -0.72 12.81
CA ALA A 75 25.58 0.31 13.75
C ALA A 75 26.99 0.05 14.29
N GLN A 76 27.74 1.12 14.55
CA GLN A 76 29.05 1.00 15.19
C GLN A 76 28.87 0.49 16.63
N PRO A 77 29.81 -0.31 17.17
CA PRO A 77 29.69 -0.91 18.50
C PRO A 77 29.86 0.09 19.67
N SER A 78 29.99 1.39 19.39
CA SER A 78 30.03 2.44 20.41
C SER A 78 28.62 2.83 20.88
N PRO A 79 28.45 3.40 22.08
CA PRO A 79 27.14 3.88 22.54
C PRO A 79 26.52 4.90 21.57
N GLN A 80 27.33 5.81 21.03
CA GLN A 80 26.88 6.76 20.00
C GLN A 80 26.47 6.04 18.72
N GLY A 81 27.24 5.05 18.26
CA GLY A 81 26.90 4.24 17.10
C GLY A 81 25.57 3.50 17.25
N GLN A 82 25.32 2.93 18.43
CA GLN A 82 24.04 2.28 18.75
C GLN A 82 22.88 3.28 18.73
N LYS A 83 23.07 4.48 19.31
CA LYS A 83 22.08 5.57 19.25
C LYS A 83 21.78 5.96 17.80
N ASP A 84 22.81 6.13 16.98
CA ASP A 84 22.67 6.51 15.57
C ASP A 84 21.91 5.44 14.77
N GLY A 85 22.23 4.16 14.97
CA GLY A 85 21.51 3.05 14.33
C GLY A 85 20.04 2.96 14.75
N LEU A 86 19.72 3.24 16.01
CA LEU A 86 18.34 3.30 16.50
C LEU A 86 17.58 4.50 15.93
N LEU A 87 18.23 5.66 15.79
CA LEU A 87 17.64 6.85 15.17
C LEU A 87 17.36 6.61 13.67
N GLU A 88 18.30 6.01 12.95
CA GLU A 88 18.13 5.66 11.55
C GLU A 88 16.99 4.66 11.34
N PHE A 89 16.94 3.59 12.15
CA PHE A 89 15.83 2.65 12.15
C PHE A 89 14.49 3.35 12.40
N SER A 90 14.44 4.24 13.38
CA SER A 90 13.21 4.98 13.70
C SER A 90 12.77 5.88 12.55
N ASP A 91 13.71 6.57 11.89
CA ASP A 91 13.43 7.41 10.73
C ASP A 91 12.90 6.58 9.54
N ILE A 92 13.45 5.38 9.30
CA ILE A 92 12.95 4.44 8.28
C ILE A 92 11.53 3.97 8.64
N ALA A 93 11.32 3.50 9.87
CA ALA A 93 10.04 2.97 10.31
C ALA A 93 8.93 4.04 10.27
N GLN A 94 9.21 5.26 10.73
CA GLN A 94 8.26 6.37 10.69
C GLN A 94 7.82 6.66 9.25
N ARG A 95 8.78 6.72 8.30
CA ARG A 95 8.49 6.98 6.89
C ARG A 95 7.68 5.85 6.26
N ALA A 96 8.07 4.59 6.50
CA ALA A 96 7.38 3.41 5.97
C ALA A 96 5.92 3.35 6.44
N PHE A 97 5.67 3.65 7.71
CA PHE A 97 4.32 3.72 8.25
C PHE A 97 3.51 4.87 7.62
N ALA A 98 4.08 6.08 7.52
CA ALA A 98 3.39 7.23 6.90
C ALA A 98 3.07 6.99 5.42
N SER A 99 4.04 6.49 4.64
CA SER A 99 3.89 6.21 3.21
C SER A 99 2.82 5.14 2.98
N THR A 100 2.76 4.12 3.85
CA THR A 100 1.77 3.05 3.75
C THR A 100 0.37 3.54 4.07
N ALA A 101 0.19 4.36 5.12
CA ALA A 101 -1.09 4.99 5.42
C ALA A 101 -1.59 5.80 4.20
N GLN A 102 -0.72 6.63 3.61
CA GLN A 102 -1.04 7.40 2.42
C GLN A 102 -1.39 6.51 1.22
N LYS A 103 -0.62 5.45 0.98
CA LYS A 103 -0.83 4.52 -0.13
C LYS A 103 -2.17 3.78 0.00
N LEU A 104 -2.51 3.31 1.19
CA LEU A 104 -3.79 2.66 1.47
C LEU A 104 -4.96 3.64 1.34
N GLN A 105 -4.77 4.91 1.71
CA GLN A 105 -5.77 5.95 1.48
C GLN A 105 -6.00 6.20 -0.01
N GLN A 106 -4.92 6.31 -0.80
CA GLN A 106 -4.97 6.53 -2.25
C GLN A 106 -5.56 5.36 -3.03
N LEU A 107 -5.30 4.13 -2.61
CA LEU A 107 -5.89 2.93 -3.23
C LEU A 107 -7.41 2.88 -3.06
N GLY A 108 -7.93 3.46 -1.97
CA GLY A 108 -9.33 3.30 -1.60
C GLY A 108 -9.59 2.00 -0.83
N PRO A 109 -10.86 1.73 -0.49
CA PRO A 109 -11.23 0.54 0.24
C PRO A 109 -11.09 -0.72 -0.61
N PRO A 110 -10.66 -1.86 -0.04
CA PRO A 110 -10.67 -3.13 -0.75
C PRO A 110 -12.10 -3.52 -1.12
N ARG A 111 -12.25 -4.17 -2.27
CA ARG A 111 -13.53 -4.70 -2.78
C ARG A 111 -13.99 -5.93 -1.98
N ILE A 112 -14.42 -5.69 -0.75
CA ILE A 112 -14.98 -6.67 0.19
C ILE A 112 -16.12 -6.03 0.98
N THR A 113 -16.90 -6.86 1.68
CA THR A 113 -17.86 -6.37 2.69
C THR A 113 -17.11 -5.52 3.73
N ASP A 114 -17.67 -4.37 4.07
CA ASP A 114 -17.09 -3.40 5.02
C ASP A 114 -15.68 -2.91 4.64
N GLY A 115 -15.34 -2.91 3.35
CA GLY A 115 -14.03 -2.48 2.86
C GLY A 115 -13.60 -1.09 3.34
N LYS A 116 -14.54 -0.15 3.50
CA LYS A 116 -14.25 1.17 4.07
C LYS A 116 -13.76 1.08 5.52
N GLN A 117 -14.41 0.29 6.36
CA GLN A 117 -13.97 0.09 7.75
C GLN A 117 -12.60 -0.57 7.80
N VAL A 118 -12.34 -1.53 6.92
CA VAL A 118 -11.01 -2.17 6.79
C VAL A 118 -9.94 -1.15 6.40
N GLN A 119 -10.23 -0.29 5.43
CA GLN A 119 -9.34 0.80 5.03
C GLN A 119 -9.05 1.75 6.19
N ASP A 120 -10.11 2.28 6.82
CA ASP A 120 -9.99 3.26 7.90
C ASP A 120 -9.19 2.67 9.08
N THR A 121 -9.41 1.39 9.40
CA THR A 121 -8.67 0.66 10.44
C THR A 121 -7.19 0.54 10.11
N ALA A 122 -6.84 0.16 8.87
CA ALA A 122 -5.44 0.02 8.47
C ALA A 122 -4.73 1.38 8.36
N VAL A 123 -5.37 2.38 7.76
CA VAL A 123 -4.83 3.75 7.67
C VAL A 123 -4.60 4.33 9.07
N GLY A 124 -5.55 4.13 9.99
CA GLY A 124 -5.42 4.54 11.39
C GLY A 124 -4.25 3.85 12.09
N PHE A 125 -4.10 2.53 11.91
CA PHE A 125 -2.97 1.77 12.45
C PHE A 125 -1.63 2.34 11.98
N PHE A 126 -1.44 2.47 10.67
CA PHE A 126 -0.19 2.96 10.10
C PHE A 126 0.11 4.41 10.48
N SER A 127 -0.91 5.27 10.54
CA SER A 127 -0.74 6.67 10.96
C SER A 127 -0.31 6.76 12.44
N ASN A 128 -0.98 6.03 13.32
CA ASN A 128 -0.66 6.00 14.75
C ASN A 128 0.72 5.40 15.01
N ALA A 129 1.10 4.36 14.26
CA ALA A 129 2.43 3.76 14.33
C ALA A 129 3.51 4.77 13.92
N SER A 130 3.30 5.50 12.81
CA SER A 130 4.22 6.56 12.37
C SER A 130 4.39 7.65 13.44
N GLN A 131 3.29 8.15 13.98
CA GLN A 131 3.33 9.18 15.04
C GLN A 131 4.07 8.68 16.28
N THR A 132 3.80 7.44 16.72
CA THR A 132 4.44 6.91 17.91
C THR A 132 5.94 6.73 17.70
N VAL A 133 6.36 6.20 16.55
CA VAL A 133 7.78 6.08 16.23
C VAL A 133 8.45 7.46 16.24
N GLY A 134 7.81 8.50 15.68
CA GLY A 134 8.37 9.86 15.71
C GLY A 134 8.52 10.44 17.12
N ILE A 135 7.58 10.15 18.02
CA ILE A 135 7.68 10.52 19.43
C ILE A 135 8.87 9.80 20.09
N GLN A 136 9.01 8.49 19.90
CA GLN A 136 10.10 7.71 20.49
C GLN A 136 11.46 8.12 19.92
N ARG A 137 11.54 8.37 18.61
CA ARG A 137 12.72 8.92 17.93
C ARG A 137 13.15 10.25 18.53
N THR A 138 12.20 11.14 18.85
CA THR A 138 12.48 12.42 19.48
C THR A 138 13.04 12.25 20.89
N LYS A 139 12.46 11.35 21.68
CA LYS A 139 12.97 11.03 23.03
C LYS A 139 14.37 10.41 22.97
N LEU A 140 14.59 9.47 22.06
CA LEU A 140 15.88 8.82 21.84
C LEU A 140 16.95 9.84 21.44
N ALA A 141 16.62 10.77 20.55
CA ALA A 141 17.54 11.83 20.14
C ALA A 141 18.02 12.69 21.32
N GLY A 142 17.16 12.87 22.32
CA GLY A 142 17.47 13.62 23.55
C GLY A 142 18.28 12.87 24.60
N LEU A 143 18.51 11.57 24.47
CA LEU A 143 19.33 10.81 25.42
C LEU A 143 20.82 11.12 25.23
N ASP A 144 21.59 11.18 26.31
CA ASP A 144 23.05 11.17 26.21
C ASP A 144 23.52 9.73 25.99
N ALA A 145 24.28 9.50 24.90
CA ALA A 145 24.82 8.18 24.58
C ALA A 145 25.92 7.75 25.57
N ASN A 146 26.56 8.69 26.26
CA ASN A 146 27.60 8.39 27.25
C ASN A 146 27.05 8.21 28.66
N ASP A 147 25.73 8.36 28.84
CA ASP A 147 25.07 8.07 30.10
C ASP A 147 25.25 6.58 30.43
N PRO A 148 25.75 6.21 31.62
CA PRO A 148 25.90 4.82 32.01
C PRO A 148 24.57 4.04 32.00
N ASP A 149 23.43 4.74 32.07
CA ASP A 149 22.08 4.20 32.00
C ASP A 149 21.45 4.30 30.59
N PHE A 150 22.22 4.68 29.56
CA PHE A 150 21.72 4.90 28.19
C PHE A 150 20.92 3.69 27.67
N VAL A 151 21.45 2.48 27.81
CA VAL A 151 20.82 1.26 27.28
C VAL A 151 19.46 1.01 27.93
N ASN A 152 19.36 1.24 29.24
CA ASN A 152 18.11 1.07 30.01
C ASN A 152 17.10 2.17 29.67
N LYS A 153 17.55 3.42 29.55
CA LYS A 153 16.69 4.53 29.10
C LYS A 153 16.19 4.28 27.68
N ALA A 154 17.05 3.82 26.78
CA ALA A 154 16.71 3.51 25.39
C ALA A 154 15.77 2.29 25.29
N SER A 155 15.95 1.25 26.10
CA SER A 155 15.07 0.07 26.10
C SER A 155 13.65 0.40 26.59
N HIS A 156 13.49 1.38 27.47
CA HIS A 156 12.18 1.89 27.90
C HIS A 156 11.51 2.82 26.87
N LEU A 157 12.21 3.21 25.80
CA LEU A 157 11.60 3.88 24.64
C LEU A 157 10.99 2.89 23.64
N ALA A 158 11.08 1.58 23.91
CA ALA A 158 10.58 0.54 23.02
C ALA A 158 9.04 0.58 22.89
N GLY A 159 8.58 1.05 21.72
CA GLY A 159 7.28 0.79 21.11
C GLY A 159 6.02 1.31 21.83
N PRO A 160 4.95 1.70 21.12
CA PRO A 160 3.64 1.76 21.75
C PRO A 160 3.27 0.39 22.33
N ASP A 161 2.40 0.37 23.35
CA ASP A 161 1.63 -0.84 23.63
C ASP A 161 0.76 -1.16 22.41
N LEU A 162 1.28 -2.07 21.60
CA LEU A 162 0.63 -2.53 20.38
C LEU A 162 -0.39 -3.63 20.68
N GLY A 163 -0.72 -3.97 21.93
CA GLY A 163 -1.63 -5.07 22.26
C GLY A 163 -3.00 -4.95 21.59
N ALA A 164 -3.64 -3.78 21.70
CA ALA A 164 -4.91 -3.52 21.03
C ALA A 164 -4.75 -3.42 19.50
N ALA A 165 -3.72 -2.71 19.05
CA ALA A 165 -3.43 -2.51 17.62
C ALA A 165 -3.14 -3.84 16.90
N SER A 166 -2.36 -4.72 17.52
CA SER A 166 -2.02 -6.05 17.00
C SER A 166 -3.24 -6.96 16.93
N THR A 167 -4.14 -6.90 17.93
CA THR A 167 -5.41 -7.63 17.91
C THR A 167 -6.28 -7.18 16.73
N GLN A 168 -6.41 -5.87 16.52
CA GLN A 168 -7.16 -5.31 15.40
C GLN A 168 -6.54 -5.69 14.04
N MET A 169 -5.21 -5.68 13.93
CA MET A 169 -4.52 -6.11 12.70
C MET A 169 -4.66 -7.61 12.46
N HIS A 170 -4.62 -8.43 13.49
CA HIS A 170 -4.86 -9.86 13.38
C HIS A 170 -6.29 -10.15 12.88
N GLN A 171 -7.28 -9.45 13.42
CA GLN A 171 -8.67 -9.55 12.94
C GLN A 171 -8.80 -9.14 11.47
N LEU A 172 -8.11 -8.08 11.06
CA LEU A 172 -8.11 -7.60 9.67
C LEU A 172 -7.51 -8.62 8.71
N THR A 173 -6.35 -9.17 9.05
CA THR A 173 -5.63 -10.18 8.22
C THR A 173 -6.34 -11.53 8.20
N SER A 174 -7.10 -11.85 9.24
CA SER A 174 -7.87 -13.09 9.38
C SER A 174 -9.32 -12.96 8.89
N ASN A 175 -9.74 -11.79 8.38
CA ASN A 175 -11.05 -11.61 7.76
C ASN A 175 -11.21 -12.61 6.60
N LYS A 176 -12.31 -13.37 6.57
CA LYS A 176 -12.55 -14.45 5.60
C LYS A 176 -12.49 -14.00 4.13
N GLU A 177 -12.87 -12.74 3.84
CA GLU A 177 -12.88 -12.19 2.48
C GLU A 177 -11.50 -11.63 2.09
N LEU A 178 -10.71 -11.17 3.06
CA LEU A 178 -9.39 -10.54 2.83
C LEU A 178 -8.20 -11.50 3.00
N ALA A 179 -8.34 -12.54 3.82
CA ALA A 179 -7.31 -13.54 4.08
C ALA A 179 -6.79 -14.24 2.81
N PRO A 180 -7.61 -14.55 1.77
CA PRO A 180 -7.08 -15.04 0.50
C PRO A 180 -6.12 -14.04 -0.16
N ALA A 181 -6.44 -12.75 -0.13
CA ALA A 181 -5.59 -11.71 -0.69
C ALA A 181 -4.25 -11.60 0.03
N PHE A 182 -4.25 -11.68 1.37
CA PHE A 182 -3.02 -11.74 2.17
C PHE A 182 -2.15 -12.96 1.87
N ARG A 183 -2.75 -14.13 1.56
CA ARG A 183 -2.00 -15.33 1.20
C ARG A 183 -1.36 -15.25 -0.20
N THR A 184 -1.99 -14.53 -1.13
CA THR A 184 -1.57 -14.48 -2.53
C THR A 184 -0.69 -13.27 -2.85
N ALA A 185 -0.81 -12.16 -2.09
CA ALA A 185 -0.03 -10.96 -2.32
C ALA A 185 1.50 -11.24 -2.16
N PRO A 186 2.33 -10.98 -3.19
CA PRO A 186 3.75 -11.30 -3.15
C PRO A 186 4.49 -10.63 -1.98
N GLN A 187 4.14 -9.39 -1.65
CA GLN A 187 4.74 -8.66 -0.53
C GLN A 187 4.44 -9.34 0.81
N CYS A 188 3.27 -9.96 0.97
CA CYS A 188 2.92 -10.70 2.18
C CYS A 188 3.66 -12.03 2.28
N GLN A 189 3.92 -12.68 1.15
CA GLN A 189 4.74 -13.90 1.09
C GLN A 189 6.21 -13.62 1.44
N GLN A 190 6.75 -12.51 0.91
CA GLN A 190 8.08 -12.02 1.25
C GLN A 190 8.18 -11.68 2.74
N LEU A 191 7.19 -10.95 3.27
CA LEU A 191 7.10 -10.60 4.69
C LEU A 191 7.10 -11.85 5.58
N SER A 192 6.25 -12.83 5.27
CA SER A 192 6.14 -14.09 6.01
C SER A 192 7.47 -14.84 6.03
N SER A 193 8.17 -14.86 4.89
CA SER A 193 9.47 -15.51 4.76
C SER A 193 10.55 -14.80 5.57
N ALA A 194 10.55 -13.47 5.60
CA ALA A 194 11.48 -12.67 6.39
C ALA A 194 11.28 -12.86 7.90
N THR A 195 10.06 -13.11 8.35
CA THR A 195 9.73 -13.30 9.77
C THR A 195 9.87 -14.73 10.28
N ALA A 196 9.91 -15.74 9.39
CA ALA A 196 9.95 -17.15 9.77
C ALA A 196 11.33 -17.64 10.27
N GLY A 197 12.39 -16.83 10.14
CA GLY A 197 13.76 -17.20 10.50
C GLY A 197 14.38 -18.29 9.59
N PRO A 198 15.71 -18.47 9.60
CA PRO A 198 16.31 -19.65 8.98
C PRO A 198 15.90 -20.88 9.81
N ARG A 199 15.33 -21.89 9.14
CA ARG A 199 15.16 -23.23 9.75
C ARG A 199 16.51 -23.91 9.91
#